data_AF-A0A352XSC4-F1
#
_entry.id   AF-A0A352XSC4-F1
#
_cell.length_a   1.000
_cell.length_b   1.000
_cell.length_c   1.000
_cell.angle_alpha   90.00
_cell.angle_beta   90.00
_cell.angle_gamma   90.00
#
_symmetry.space_group_name_H-M   'P 1'
#
loop_
_entity.id
_entity.type
_entity.pdbx_description
1 polymer ?
#
loop_
_entity_poly.entity_id
_entity_poly.type
_entity_poly.pdbx_seq_one_letter_code
_entity_poly.pdbx_strand_id
1 'polypeptide(L)'
;MQGATEENLQQDAAKKANRQWYISVGQRWLTATIAMPIVLLFVWFGGWWAFAGTLLVVLLSTFELHAMMRHAGYRPLIVVSLGLSVLFLVAAMFQKERLLLLEIGLGAAVLVPLPLLFFRKKLEGALVDWALTLSFSIYLGWSMSFFPLLRGYESSRIPGLHGAWFYLPSGAWWTLLALLGVWGFDAAAFFTGHYFGRHKLAPRISPNKTWEGAVGGLVLSITAALLFTSIPLGVPWYLATVLGILIGVAAV
;
A
#
# COMPACT_ATOMS: atom_id res chain seq x y z
N MET A 1 -17.99 -41.89 -30.66
CA MET A 1 -18.17 -40.49 -31.11
C MET A 1 -18.33 -39.49 -29.97
N GLN A 2 -18.80 -39.86 -28.77
CA GLN A 2 -18.91 -38.94 -27.62
C GLN A 2 -17.55 -38.51 -27.00
N GLY A 3 -16.55 -39.41 -26.95
CA GLY A 3 -15.24 -39.08 -26.35
C GLY A 3 -14.41 -38.02 -27.09
N ALA A 4 -14.50 -37.96 -28.42
CA ALA A 4 -13.80 -36.93 -29.21
C ALA A 4 -14.38 -35.52 -29.01
N THR A 5 -15.66 -35.42 -28.65
CA THR A 5 -16.33 -34.14 -28.37
C THR A 5 -15.95 -33.61 -26.99
N GLU A 6 -15.86 -34.48 -25.97
CA GLU A 6 -15.41 -34.09 -24.63
C GLU A 6 -13.94 -33.68 -24.60
N GLU A 7 -13.07 -34.39 -25.34
CA GLU A 7 -11.65 -34.07 -25.45
C GLU A 7 -11.42 -32.70 -26.13
N ASN A 8 -12.18 -32.40 -27.20
CA ASN A 8 -12.14 -31.08 -27.84
C ASN A 8 -12.65 -29.96 -26.91
N LEU A 9 -13.69 -30.20 -26.12
CA LEU A 9 -14.20 -29.22 -25.15
C LEU A 9 -13.20 -28.93 -24.03
N GLN A 10 -12.48 -29.96 -23.54
CA GLN A 10 -11.43 -29.79 -22.54
C GLN A 10 -10.22 -29.03 -23.11
N GLN A 11 -9.81 -29.31 -24.35
CA GLN A 11 -8.73 -28.59 -25.02
C GLN A 11 -9.08 -27.12 -25.28
N ASP A 12 -10.32 -26.83 -25.67
CA ASP A 12 -10.80 -25.45 -25.87
C ASP A 12 -10.90 -24.68 -24.55
N ALA A 13 -11.34 -25.33 -23.47
CA ALA A 13 -11.35 -24.74 -22.13
C ALA A 13 -9.93 -24.41 -21.64
N ALA A 14 -8.98 -25.32 -21.83
CA ALA A 14 -7.57 -25.12 -21.47
C ALA A 14 -6.92 -23.97 -22.28
N LYS A 15 -7.16 -23.90 -23.59
CA LYS A 15 -6.71 -22.79 -24.43
C LYS A 15 -7.30 -21.46 -23.99
N LYS A 16 -8.59 -21.42 -23.65
CA LYS A 16 -9.28 -20.21 -23.19
C LYS A 16 -8.75 -19.75 -21.84
N ALA A 17 -8.51 -20.66 -20.89
CA ALA A 17 -7.91 -20.37 -19.60
C ALA A 17 -6.48 -19.82 -19.75
N ASN A 18 -5.67 -20.44 -20.61
CA ASN A 18 -4.30 -19.99 -20.87
C ASN A 18 -4.29 -18.58 -21.52
N ARG A 19 -5.18 -18.34 -22.50
CA ARG A 19 -5.34 -17.01 -23.13
C ARG A 19 -5.79 -15.95 -22.12
N GLN A 20 -6.71 -16.27 -21.23
CA GLN A 20 -7.13 -15.36 -20.15
C GLN A 20 -5.99 -15.07 -19.17
N TRP A 21 -5.17 -16.07 -18.85
CA TRP A 21 -3.98 -15.90 -18.03
C TRP A 21 -3.01 -14.91 -18.67
N TYR A 22 -2.63 -15.09 -19.95
CA TYR A 22 -1.74 -14.15 -20.65
C TYR A 22 -2.31 -12.73 -20.75
N ILE A 23 -3.62 -12.57 -20.99
CA ILE A 23 -4.27 -11.25 -21.03
C ILE A 23 -4.21 -10.59 -19.64
N SER A 24 -4.50 -11.33 -18.57
CA SER A 24 -4.45 -10.81 -17.19
C SER A 24 -3.04 -10.42 -16.76
N VAL A 25 -2.03 -11.23 -17.14
CA VAL A 25 -0.63 -10.95 -16.86
C VAL A 25 -0.20 -9.73 -17.67
N GLY A 26 -0.47 -9.67 -18.97
CA GLY A 26 -0.15 -8.51 -19.81
C GLY A 26 -0.76 -7.20 -19.30
N GLN A 27 -2.02 -7.23 -18.83
CA GLN A 27 -2.66 -6.06 -18.20
C GLN A 27 -1.95 -5.63 -16.92
N ARG A 28 -1.52 -6.56 -16.07
CA ARG A 28 -0.75 -6.27 -14.84
C ARG A 28 0.62 -5.67 -15.13
N TRP A 29 1.32 -6.17 -16.15
CA TRP A 29 2.60 -5.61 -16.57
C TRP A 29 2.45 -4.19 -17.11
N LEU A 30 1.42 -3.95 -17.93
CA LEU A 30 1.15 -2.62 -18.49
C LEU A 30 0.83 -1.60 -17.39
N THR A 31 -0.04 -1.96 -16.45
CA THR A 31 -0.38 -1.06 -15.34
C THR A 31 0.80 -0.80 -14.43
N ALA A 32 1.60 -1.82 -14.09
CA ALA A 32 2.80 -1.65 -13.28
C ALA A 32 3.84 -0.74 -13.96
N THR A 33 4.07 -0.94 -15.26
CA THR A 33 5.04 -0.15 -16.04
C THR A 33 4.66 1.33 -16.13
N ILE A 34 3.37 1.66 -16.07
CA ILE A 34 2.89 3.05 -16.07
C ILE A 34 2.84 3.62 -14.64
N ALA A 35 2.31 2.86 -13.69
CA ALA A 35 2.10 3.33 -12.32
C ALA A 35 3.42 3.52 -11.56
N MET A 36 4.39 2.61 -11.70
CA MET A 36 5.65 2.71 -10.97
C MET A 36 6.43 3.99 -11.29
N PRO A 37 6.66 4.39 -12.56
CA PRO A 37 7.31 5.67 -12.87
C PRO A 37 6.55 6.89 -12.35
N ILE A 38 5.22 6.87 -12.37
CA ILE A 38 4.41 7.96 -11.83
C ILE A 38 4.63 8.09 -10.33
N VAL A 39 4.55 6.99 -9.57
CA VAL A 39 4.81 7.00 -8.13
C VAL A 39 6.24 7.48 -7.85
N LEU A 40 7.23 6.98 -8.58
CA LEU A 40 8.62 7.38 -8.43
C LEU A 40 8.84 8.87 -8.78
N LEU A 41 8.07 9.44 -9.70
CA LEU A 41 8.12 10.87 -10.03
C LEU A 41 7.54 11.73 -8.90
N PHE A 42 6.48 11.29 -8.24
CA PHE A 42 5.93 11.97 -7.07
C PHE A 42 6.90 11.90 -5.88
N VAL A 43 7.57 10.76 -5.71
CA VAL A 43 8.70 10.62 -4.79
C VAL A 43 9.86 11.51 -5.24
N TRP A 44 10.15 11.65 -6.52
CA TRP A 44 11.24 12.49 -6.99
C TRP A 44 11.12 13.93 -6.50
N PHE A 45 9.96 14.54 -6.73
CA PHE A 45 9.72 15.95 -6.38
C PHE A 45 9.49 16.17 -4.88
N GLY A 46 8.88 15.23 -4.16
CA GLY A 46 8.64 15.36 -2.71
C GLY A 46 7.64 16.46 -2.34
N GLY A 47 7.53 16.76 -1.04
CA GLY A 47 6.68 17.84 -0.51
C GLY A 47 5.22 17.72 -0.98
N TRP A 48 4.70 18.80 -1.57
CA TRP A 48 3.32 18.87 -2.08
C TRP A 48 3.03 17.86 -3.20
N TRP A 49 4.03 17.44 -3.96
CA TRP A 49 3.85 16.40 -4.98
C TRP A 49 3.62 15.04 -4.32
N ALA A 50 4.47 14.63 -3.39
CA ALA A 50 4.27 13.41 -2.62
C ALA A 50 2.92 13.42 -1.89
N PHE A 51 2.55 14.56 -1.28
CA PHE A 51 1.22 14.76 -0.70
C PHE A 51 0.09 14.53 -1.72
N ALA A 52 0.13 15.17 -2.89
CA ALA A 52 -0.91 15.04 -3.91
C ALA A 52 -1.09 13.58 -4.38
N GLY A 53 0.01 12.85 -4.55
CA GLY A 53 -0.05 11.43 -4.93
C GLY A 53 -0.68 10.57 -3.85
N THR A 54 -0.25 10.76 -2.60
CA THR A 54 -0.83 10.04 -1.45
C THR A 54 -2.29 10.40 -1.22
N LEU A 55 -2.67 11.66 -1.40
CA LEU A 55 -4.04 12.12 -1.31
C LEU A 55 -4.91 11.41 -2.35
N LEU A 56 -4.47 11.36 -3.61
CA LEU A 56 -5.19 10.66 -4.66
C LEU A 56 -5.41 9.18 -4.31
N VAL A 57 -4.35 8.48 -3.87
CA VAL A 57 -4.43 7.07 -3.47
C VAL A 57 -5.40 6.89 -2.29
N VAL A 58 -5.33 7.73 -1.26
CA VAL A 58 -6.20 7.66 -0.08
C VAL A 58 -7.66 7.91 -0.44
N LEU A 59 -7.94 8.90 -1.30
CA LEU A 59 -9.30 9.19 -1.76
C LEU A 59 -9.87 7.96 -2.49
N LEU A 60 -9.18 7.46 -3.52
CA LEU A 60 -9.62 6.30 -4.31
C LEU A 60 -9.79 5.05 -3.44
N SER A 61 -8.81 4.74 -2.60
CA SER A 61 -8.84 3.57 -1.72
C SER A 61 -10.01 3.65 -0.72
N THR A 62 -10.28 4.85 -0.19
CA THR A 62 -11.40 5.06 0.73
C THR A 62 -12.74 4.87 0.01
N PHE A 63 -12.89 5.38 -1.22
CA PHE A 63 -14.11 5.20 -2.02
C PHE A 63 -14.38 3.72 -2.33
N GLU A 64 -13.36 2.98 -2.78
CA GLU A 64 -13.49 1.55 -3.09
C GLU A 64 -13.83 0.73 -1.85
N LEU A 65 -13.15 0.99 -0.72
CA LEU A 65 -13.41 0.28 0.53
C LEU A 65 -14.83 0.53 1.06
N HIS A 66 -15.32 1.77 0.97
CA HIS A 66 -16.71 2.08 1.32
C HIS A 66 -17.72 1.48 0.33
N ALA A 67 -17.40 1.38 -0.96
CA ALA A 67 -18.24 0.70 -1.92
C ALA A 67 -18.38 -0.80 -1.58
N MET A 68 -17.28 -1.46 -1.27
CA MET A 68 -17.27 -2.87 -0.83
C MET A 68 -18.13 -3.08 0.42
N MET A 69 -17.98 -2.21 1.44
CA MET A 69 -18.79 -2.32 2.66
C MET A 69 -20.27 -2.10 2.42
N ARG A 70 -20.63 -1.18 1.50
CA ARG A 70 -22.03 -0.98 1.09
C ARG A 70 -22.63 -2.20 0.44
N HIS A 71 -21.85 -2.92 -0.39
CA HIS A 71 -22.28 -4.19 -0.95
C HIS A 71 -22.42 -5.31 0.10
N ALA A 72 -21.64 -5.26 1.18
CA ALA A 72 -21.77 -6.15 2.32
C ALA A 72 -22.93 -5.79 3.27
N GLY A 73 -23.69 -4.73 2.98
CA GLY A 73 -24.85 -4.30 3.78
C GLY A 73 -24.54 -3.26 4.86
N TYR A 74 -23.28 -2.91 5.07
CA TYR A 74 -22.85 -1.86 6.00
C TYR A 74 -22.94 -0.48 5.36
N ARG A 75 -23.06 0.58 6.17
CA ARG A 75 -23.16 1.96 5.69
C ARG A 75 -22.22 2.88 6.47
N PRO A 76 -20.88 2.69 6.41
CA PRO A 76 -19.95 3.61 7.05
C PRO A 76 -20.07 5.04 6.49
N LEU A 77 -19.74 6.05 7.31
CA LEU A 77 -19.86 7.47 7.00
C LEU A 77 -18.69 7.95 6.14
N ILE A 78 -18.79 7.77 4.82
CA ILE A 78 -17.69 8.09 3.89
C ILE A 78 -17.14 9.51 4.00
N VAL A 79 -18.00 10.50 4.21
CA VAL A 79 -17.58 11.92 4.33
C VAL A 79 -16.69 12.11 5.56
N VAL A 80 -17.07 11.48 6.68
CA VAL A 80 -16.26 11.53 7.91
C VAL A 80 -14.95 10.79 7.69
N SER A 81 -14.99 9.60 7.09
CA SER A 81 -13.78 8.83 6.85
C SER A 81 -12.77 9.55 5.96
N LEU A 82 -13.25 10.18 4.88
CA LEU A 82 -12.45 11.00 3.97
C LEU A 82 -11.90 12.24 4.68
N GLY A 83 -12.74 12.99 5.39
CA GLY A 83 -12.34 14.21 6.10
C GLY A 83 -11.22 13.94 7.12
N LEU A 84 -11.36 12.87 7.91
CA LEU A 84 -10.33 12.45 8.86
C LEU A 84 -9.05 11.97 8.17
N SER A 85 -9.18 11.24 7.06
CA SER A 85 -7.99 10.79 6.31
C SER A 85 -7.21 11.97 5.73
N VAL A 86 -7.92 12.95 5.15
CA VAL A 86 -7.32 14.19 4.65
C VAL A 86 -6.68 14.98 5.80
N LEU A 87 -7.33 15.05 6.96
CA LEU A 87 -6.77 15.72 8.14
C LEU A 87 -5.45 15.09 8.59
N PHE A 88 -5.33 13.76 8.60
CA PHE A 88 -4.06 13.09 8.91
C PHE A 88 -2.97 13.41 7.88
N LEU A 89 -3.30 13.43 6.59
CA LEU A 89 -2.37 13.82 5.52
C LEU A 89 -1.94 15.28 5.64
N VAL A 90 -2.86 16.19 5.99
CA VAL A 90 -2.54 17.60 6.22
C VAL A 90 -1.65 17.76 7.46
N ALA A 91 -1.94 17.03 8.54
CA ALA A 91 -1.11 17.03 9.75
C ALA A 91 0.34 16.58 9.45
N ALA A 92 0.54 15.68 8.49
CA ALA A 92 1.87 15.28 8.03
C ALA A 92 2.66 16.41 7.33
N MET A 93 1.96 17.36 6.70
CA MET A 93 2.60 18.50 6.04
C MET A 93 3.05 19.57 7.04
N PHE A 94 2.27 19.82 8.09
CA PHE A 94 2.54 20.89 9.05
C PHE A 94 3.26 20.36 10.31
N GLN A 95 4.56 20.09 10.23
CA GLN A 95 5.34 19.48 11.32
C GLN A 95 5.21 20.19 12.68
N LYS A 96 5.14 21.53 12.70
CA LYS A 96 4.99 22.32 13.94
C LYS A 96 3.63 22.09 14.62
N GLU A 97 2.56 22.10 13.83
CA GLU A 97 1.18 21.95 14.32
C GLU A 97 0.69 20.51 14.30
N ARG A 98 1.56 19.56 13.94
CA ARG A 98 1.18 18.16 13.73
C ARG A 98 0.52 17.56 14.96
N LEU A 99 1.10 17.73 16.15
CA LEU A 99 0.54 17.16 17.38
C LEU A 99 -0.87 17.66 17.64
N LEU A 100 -1.08 18.98 17.55
CA LEU A 100 -2.39 19.60 17.68
C LEU A 100 -3.39 19.05 16.66
N LEU A 101 -2.99 18.98 15.38
CA LEU A 101 -3.85 18.47 14.31
C LEU A 101 -4.19 16.97 14.50
N LEU A 102 -3.26 16.17 15.04
CA LEU A 102 -3.50 14.76 15.35
C LEU A 102 -4.40 14.59 16.57
N GLU A 103 -4.24 15.39 17.61
CA GLU A 103 -5.12 15.40 18.78
C GLU A 103 -6.55 15.78 18.40
N ILE A 104 -6.69 16.87 17.63
CA ILE A 104 -7.98 17.29 17.06
C ILE A 104 -8.53 16.19 16.14
N GLY A 105 -7.70 15.60 15.29
CA GLY A 105 -8.13 14.59 14.33
C GLY A 105 -8.55 13.28 14.96
N LEU A 106 -7.81 12.76 15.93
CA LEU A 106 -8.17 11.56 16.70
C LEU A 106 -9.39 11.83 17.59
N GLY A 107 -9.45 13.00 18.23
CA GLY A 107 -10.62 13.43 19.01
C GLY A 107 -11.87 13.52 18.13
N ALA A 108 -11.77 14.17 16.97
CA ALA A 108 -12.86 14.26 16.00
C ALA A 108 -13.23 12.88 15.44
N ALA A 109 -12.25 12.00 15.21
CA ALA A 109 -12.49 10.65 14.73
C ALA A 109 -13.40 9.87 15.68
N VAL A 110 -13.15 9.95 16.98
CA VAL A 110 -13.95 9.24 17.99
C VAL A 110 -15.31 9.93 18.19
N LEU A 111 -15.31 11.26 18.34
CA LEU A 111 -16.46 12.01 18.84
C LEU A 111 -17.46 12.44 17.77
N VAL A 112 -17.05 12.66 16.52
CA VAL A 112 -17.93 13.18 15.45
C VAL A 112 -18.83 12.10 14.83
N PRO A 113 -18.35 10.90 14.44
CA PRO A 113 -19.19 9.96 13.71
C PRO A 113 -20.30 9.34 14.57
N LEU A 114 -20.09 9.17 15.89
CA LEU A 114 -21.06 8.50 16.75
C LEU A 114 -22.39 9.28 16.89
N PRO A 115 -22.40 10.61 17.21
CA PRO A 115 -23.60 11.44 17.17
C PRO A 115 -24.28 11.46 15.80
N LEU A 116 -23.50 11.50 14.71
CA LEU A 116 -24.05 11.55 13.35
C LEU A 116 -24.86 10.32 12.97
N LEU A 117 -24.60 9.17 13.61
CA LEU A 117 -25.36 7.94 13.38
C LEU A 117 -26.74 7.96 14.02
N PHE A 118 -26.96 8.75 15.08
CA PHE A 118 -28.28 8.88 15.72
C PHE A 118 -29.32 9.57 14.83
N PHE A 119 -28.88 10.32 13.82
CA PHE A 119 -29.78 10.94 12.83
C PHE A 119 -30.26 9.96 11.75
N ARG A 120 -29.85 8.69 11.80
CA ARG A 120 -30.30 7.67 10.85
C ARG A 120 -31.66 7.11 11.24
N LYS A 121 -32.48 6.81 10.23
CA LYS A 121 -33.80 6.17 10.41
C LYS A 121 -33.71 4.75 11.00
N LYS A 122 -32.58 4.07 10.85
CA LYS A 122 -32.33 2.72 11.38
C LYS A 122 -31.00 2.73 12.14
N LEU A 123 -31.02 2.25 13.38
CA LEU A 123 -29.85 2.19 14.27
C LEU A 123 -29.18 0.80 14.31
N GLU A 124 -29.82 -0.21 13.71
CA GLU A 124 -29.26 -1.55 13.57
C GLU A 124 -27.92 -1.47 12.82
N GLY A 125 -26.86 -2.01 13.43
CA GLY A 125 -25.51 -1.97 12.86
C GLY A 125 -24.80 -0.61 12.96
N ALA A 126 -25.38 0.41 13.60
CA ALA A 126 -24.75 1.73 13.71
C ALA A 126 -23.38 1.69 14.39
N LEU A 127 -23.21 0.90 15.45
CA LEU A 127 -21.90 0.73 16.10
C LEU A 127 -20.85 0.10 15.17
N VAL A 128 -21.27 -0.82 14.31
CA VAL A 128 -20.38 -1.44 13.32
C VAL A 128 -19.99 -0.41 12.26
N ASP A 129 -20.95 0.39 11.78
CA ASP A 129 -20.69 1.47 10.82
C ASP A 129 -19.76 2.54 11.40
N TRP A 130 -19.91 2.86 12.69
CA TRP A 130 -19.00 3.76 13.42
C TRP A 130 -17.58 3.18 13.46
N ALA A 131 -17.44 1.92 13.88
CA ALA A 131 -16.16 1.24 13.97
C ALA A 131 -15.48 1.13 12.59
N LEU A 132 -16.24 0.84 11.53
CA LEU A 132 -15.74 0.82 10.15
C LEU A 132 -15.29 2.21 9.68
N THR A 133 -16.07 3.26 9.98
CA THR A 133 -15.72 4.66 9.65
C THR A 133 -14.36 5.02 10.25
N LEU A 134 -14.16 4.70 11.52
CA LEU A 134 -12.91 4.91 12.25
C LEU A 134 -11.77 4.07 11.72
N SER A 135 -12.01 2.76 11.56
CA SER A 135 -11.01 1.81 11.10
C SER A 135 -10.47 2.20 9.74
N PHE A 136 -11.31 2.70 8.84
CA PHE A 136 -10.87 3.12 7.51
C PHE A 136 -10.02 4.38 7.54
N SER A 137 -10.37 5.37 8.37
CA SER A 137 -9.56 6.58 8.54
C SER A 137 -8.20 6.30 9.16
N ILE A 138 -8.14 5.41 10.15
CA ILE A 138 -6.87 5.03 10.79
C ILE A 138 -6.06 4.16 9.83
N TYR A 139 -6.66 3.11 9.29
CA TYR A 139 -5.97 2.16 8.44
C TYR A 139 -5.43 2.80 7.16
N LEU A 140 -6.24 3.59 6.44
CA LEU A 140 -5.81 4.26 5.21
C LEU A 140 -5.19 5.63 5.48
N GLY A 141 -5.92 6.53 6.15
CA GLY A 141 -5.51 7.92 6.33
C GLY A 141 -4.28 8.07 7.21
N TRP A 142 -4.32 7.58 8.45
CA TRP A 142 -3.19 7.70 9.37
C TRP A 142 -1.96 6.96 8.85
N SER A 143 -2.11 5.72 8.38
CA SER A 143 -0.98 4.95 7.84
C SER A 143 -0.37 5.62 6.60
N MET A 144 -1.18 6.14 5.67
CA MET A 144 -0.65 6.81 4.48
C MET A 144 -0.06 8.19 4.79
N SER A 145 -0.42 8.83 5.91
CA SER A 145 0.21 10.07 6.37
C SER A 145 1.72 9.93 6.67
N PHE A 146 2.18 8.70 6.94
CA PHE A 146 3.61 8.43 7.12
C PHE A 146 4.42 8.58 5.83
N PHE A 147 3.80 8.45 4.65
CA PHE A 147 4.51 8.59 3.39
C PHE A 147 5.05 10.01 3.15
N PRO A 148 4.25 11.10 3.21
CA PRO A 148 4.78 12.45 3.08
C PRO A 148 5.71 12.83 4.24
N LEU A 149 5.50 12.29 5.46
CA LEU A 149 6.43 12.46 6.58
C LEU A 149 7.81 11.86 6.29
N LEU A 150 7.83 10.64 5.79
CA LEU A 150 9.05 9.91 5.45
C LEU A 150 9.76 10.60 4.28
N ARG A 151 9.01 11.10 3.31
CA ARG A 151 9.56 11.72 2.12
C ARG A 151 10.13 13.11 2.39
N GLY A 152 9.44 13.94 3.16
CA GLY A 152 9.82 15.32 3.42
C GLY A 152 9.69 16.26 2.20
N TYR A 153 10.15 17.50 2.37
CA TYR A 153 9.96 18.60 1.41
C TYR A 153 11.07 18.77 0.37
N GLU A 154 12.24 18.17 0.58
CA GLU A 154 13.38 18.36 -0.31
C GLU A 154 13.16 17.68 -1.66
N SER A 155 13.33 18.39 -2.78
CA SER A 155 13.24 17.79 -4.11
C SER A 155 14.56 17.14 -4.53
N SER A 156 14.46 15.98 -5.19
CA SER A 156 15.60 15.26 -5.79
C SER A 156 16.12 16.02 -7.02
N ARG A 157 17.43 16.00 -7.27
CA ARG A 157 18.06 16.76 -8.35
C ARG A 157 18.84 15.86 -9.32
N ILE A 158 18.56 16.00 -10.62
CA ILE A 158 19.24 15.28 -11.71
C ILE A 158 20.54 16.03 -12.05
N PRO A 159 21.65 15.33 -12.43
CA PRO A 159 22.91 15.97 -12.79
C PRO A 159 22.82 16.92 -13.99
N GLY A 160 23.63 17.99 -13.95
CA GLY A 160 23.93 18.92 -15.07
C GLY A 160 23.25 20.28 -14.90
N LEU A 161 23.83 21.23 -14.16
CA LEU A 161 24.83 22.16 -14.72
C LEU A 161 26.01 22.52 -13.78
N HIS A 162 25.98 22.14 -12.49
CA HIS A 162 26.99 22.58 -11.50
C HIS A 162 27.35 21.50 -10.47
N GLY A 163 27.86 20.35 -10.91
CA GLY A 163 28.89 19.63 -10.15
C GLY A 163 28.51 18.63 -9.04
N ALA A 164 27.37 17.95 -9.08
CA ALA A 164 27.17 16.76 -8.24
C ALA A 164 26.51 15.60 -9.00
N TRP A 165 27.06 14.40 -8.80
CA TRP A 165 26.39 13.13 -9.11
C TRP A 165 25.05 13.10 -8.36
N PHE A 166 23.98 12.70 -9.04
CA PHE A 166 22.59 12.51 -8.58
C PHE A 166 22.37 12.73 -7.06
N TYR A 167 21.72 13.84 -6.68
CA TYR A 167 21.43 14.12 -5.26
C TYR A 167 20.02 13.64 -4.90
N LEU A 168 19.96 12.66 -4.00
CA LEU A 168 18.73 12.21 -3.35
C LEU A 168 18.72 12.62 -1.88
N PRO A 169 17.70 13.38 -1.43
CA PRO A 169 17.46 13.65 -0.02
C PRO A 169 17.33 12.38 0.80
N SER A 170 17.69 12.45 2.08
CA SER A 170 17.53 11.31 3.01
C SER A 170 16.11 10.76 3.02
N GLY A 171 15.09 11.63 2.99
CA GLY A 171 13.68 11.22 2.95
C GLY A 171 13.29 10.45 1.67
N ALA A 172 13.94 10.74 0.54
CA ALA A 172 13.73 10.00 -0.69
C ALA A 172 14.27 8.57 -0.59
N TRP A 173 15.46 8.38 0.00
CA TRP A 173 16.01 7.04 0.26
C TRP A 173 15.11 6.21 1.17
N TRP A 174 14.58 6.81 2.24
CA TRP A 174 13.63 6.13 3.13
C TRP A 174 12.33 5.72 2.41
N THR A 175 11.83 6.58 1.52
CA THR A 175 10.61 6.27 0.76
C THR A 175 10.86 5.20 -0.30
N LEU A 176 12.03 5.21 -0.94
CA LEU A 176 12.45 4.17 -1.87
C LEU A 176 12.62 2.82 -1.16
N LEU A 177 13.19 2.81 0.04
CA LEU A 177 13.23 1.61 0.87
C LEU A 177 11.82 1.04 1.09
N ALA A 178 10.87 1.88 1.52
CA ALA A 178 9.52 1.42 1.80
C ALA A 178 8.84 0.85 0.54
N LEU A 179 8.95 1.55 -0.60
CA LEU A 179 8.34 1.13 -1.86
C LEU A 179 9.02 -0.12 -2.44
N LEU A 180 10.33 -0.06 -2.65
CA LEU A 180 11.08 -1.15 -3.29
C LEU A 180 11.25 -2.35 -2.36
N GLY A 181 11.25 -2.14 -1.05
CA GLY A 181 11.23 -3.22 -0.07
C GLY A 181 9.94 -4.03 -0.15
N VAL A 182 8.77 -3.37 -0.21
CA VAL A 182 7.47 -4.05 -0.35
C VAL A 182 7.28 -4.62 -1.76
N TRP A 183 7.56 -3.85 -2.81
CA TRP A 183 7.45 -4.33 -4.19
C TRP A 183 8.41 -5.49 -4.47
N GLY A 184 9.63 -5.40 -3.94
CA GLY A 184 10.60 -6.49 -3.96
C GLY A 184 10.08 -7.70 -3.21
N PHE A 185 9.59 -7.52 -1.98
CA PHE A 185 8.99 -8.59 -1.19
C PHE A 185 7.90 -9.33 -1.98
N ASP A 186 6.94 -8.62 -2.56
CA ASP A 186 5.84 -9.21 -3.34
C ASP A 186 6.33 -9.97 -4.56
N ALA A 187 7.31 -9.41 -5.30
CA ALA A 187 7.89 -10.08 -6.46
C ALA A 187 8.63 -11.36 -6.06
N ALA A 188 9.50 -11.28 -5.04
CA ALA A 188 10.25 -12.43 -4.56
C ALA A 188 9.34 -13.50 -3.95
N ALA A 189 8.33 -13.11 -3.17
CA ALA A 189 7.36 -14.03 -2.59
C ALA A 189 6.52 -14.73 -3.67
N PHE A 190 6.16 -14.02 -4.74
CA PHE A 190 5.49 -14.61 -5.89
C PHE A 190 6.37 -15.67 -6.59
N PHE A 191 7.61 -15.33 -6.95
CA PHE A 191 8.48 -16.28 -7.65
C PHE A 191 8.89 -17.46 -6.77
N THR A 192 9.36 -17.21 -5.56
CA THR A 192 9.77 -18.28 -4.63
C THR A 192 8.60 -19.14 -4.20
N GLY A 193 7.42 -18.53 -3.97
CA GLY A 193 6.20 -19.27 -3.68
C GLY A 193 5.70 -20.09 -4.87
N HIS A 194 5.89 -19.62 -6.11
CA HIS A 194 5.50 -20.36 -7.31
C HIS A 194 6.41 -21.57 -7.57
N TYR A 195 7.73 -21.42 -7.47
CA TYR A 195 8.69 -22.49 -7.79
C TYR A 195 8.94 -23.45 -6.63
N PHE A 196 8.92 -22.96 -5.39
CA PHE A 196 9.33 -23.73 -4.20
C PHE A 196 8.21 -23.89 -3.16
N GLY A 197 7.04 -23.30 -3.38
CA GLY A 197 5.95 -23.31 -2.42
C GLY A 197 5.37 -24.70 -2.17
N ARG A 198 5.52 -25.20 -0.95
CA ARG A 198 4.95 -26.48 -0.50
C ARG A 198 3.98 -26.28 0.65
N HIS A 199 4.28 -25.36 1.56
CA HIS A 199 3.48 -25.14 2.77
C HIS A 199 2.66 -23.86 2.67
N LYS A 200 1.33 -23.99 2.78
CA LYS A 200 0.42 -22.85 2.76
C LYS A 200 0.54 -22.03 4.05
N LEU A 201 0.62 -20.71 3.90
CA LEU A 201 0.73 -19.77 5.01
C LEU A 201 -0.62 -19.50 5.67
N ALA A 202 -1.64 -19.18 4.87
CA ALA A 202 -2.96 -18.77 5.36
C ALA A 202 -4.09 -19.35 4.51
N PRO A 203 -4.34 -20.67 4.54
CA PRO A 203 -5.24 -21.35 3.61
C PRO A 203 -6.70 -20.86 3.66
N ARG A 204 -7.16 -20.30 4.79
CA ARG A 204 -8.52 -19.77 4.95
C ARG A 204 -8.72 -18.35 4.40
N ILE A 205 -7.66 -17.55 4.35
CA ILE A 205 -7.72 -16.12 3.98
C ILE A 205 -7.11 -15.89 2.60
N SER A 206 -5.98 -16.53 2.32
CA SER A 206 -5.28 -16.44 1.04
C SER A 206 -4.71 -17.82 0.63
N PRO A 207 -5.42 -18.56 -0.23
CA PRO A 207 -5.05 -19.95 -0.58
C PRO A 207 -3.73 -20.05 -1.35
N ASN A 208 -3.21 -18.94 -1.88
CA ASN A 208 -2.01 -18.91 -2.71
C ASN A 208 -0.73 -18.50 -1.97
N LYS A 209 -0.82 -17.98 -0.73
CA LYS A 209 0.39 -17.62 0.05
C LYS A 209 1.06 -18.86 0.63
N THR A 210 2.40 -18.91 0.53
CA THR A 210 3.23 -20.01 1.05
C THR A 210 4.31 -19.50 2.00
N TRP A 211 4.74 -20.34 2.94
CA TRP A 211 5.84 -20.02 3.86
C TRP A 211 7.16 -19.84 3.11
N GLU A 212 7.42 -20.66 2.10
CA GLU A 212 8.63 -20.53 1.27
C GLU A 212 8.63 -19.20 0.50
N GLY A 213 7.45 -18.77 0.03
CA GLY A 213 7.24 -17.45 -0.55
C GLY A 213 7.57 -16.32 0.43
N ALA A 214 7.01 -16.38 1.63
CA ALA A 214 7.25 -15.38 2.66
C ALA A 214 8.74 -15.26 3.04
N VAL A 215 9.45 -16.38 3.14
CA VAL A 215 10.90 -16.39 3.41
C VAL A 215 11.68 -15.77 2.24
N GLY A 216 11.34 -16.10 1.00
CA GLY A 216 11.96 -15.48 -0.17
C GLY A 216 11.75 -13.97 -0.24
N GLY A 217 10.53 -13.51 0.06
CA GLY A 217 10.21 -12.09 0.19
C GLY A 217 11.04 -11.41 1.28
N LEU A 218 11.16 -12.04 2.46
CA LEU A 218 11.91 -11.52 3.60
C LEU A 218 13.39 -11.33 3.30
N VAL A 219 14.00 -12.27 2.57
CA VAL A 219 15.40 -12.15 2.13
C VAL A 219 15.57 -10.91 1.24
N LEU A 220 14.63 -10.66 0.32
CA LEU A 220 14.73 -9.51 -0.57
C LEU A 220 14.43 -8.19 0.16
N SER A 221 13.52 -8.15 1.13
CA SER A 221 13.27 -6.95 1.94
C SER A 221 14.47 -6.58 2.81
N ILE A 222 15.17 -7.56 3.39
CA ILE A 222 16.44 -7.36 4.12
C ILE A 222 17.52 -6.84 3.18
N THR A 223 17.64 -7.44 1.99
CA THR A 223 18.62 -7.00 0.99
C THR A 223 18.35 -5.56 0.54
N ALA A 224 17.10 -5.20 0.28
CA ALA A 224 16.69 -3.84 -0.03
C ALA A 224 17.03 -2.88 1.13
N ALA A 225 16.74 -3.24 2.38
CA ALA A 225 17.08 -2.43 3.54
C ALA A 225 18.58 -2.18 3.66
N LEU A 226 19.42 -3.20 3.46
CA LEU A 226 20.87 -3.03 3.44
C LEU A 226 21.30 -2.07 2.33
N LEU A 227 20.83 -2.27 1.09
CA LEU A 227 21.25 -1.46 -0.06
C LEU A 227 20.81 0.01 0.04
N PHE A 228 19.56 0.26 0.46
CA PHE A 228 18.95 1.59 0.45
C PHE A 228 19.15 2.39 1.74
N THR A 229 19.75 1.81 2.78
CA THR A 229 20.04 2.53 4.04
C THR A 229 21.48 2.49 4.48
N SER A 230 22.16 1.33 4.41
CA SER A 230 23.52 1.24 4.95
C SER A 230 24.53 2.02 4.12
N ILE A 231 24.39 1.96 2.78
CA ILE A 231 25.28 2.66 1.84
C ILE A 231 24.95 4.16 1.75
N PRO A 232 23.70 4.57 1.42
CA PRO A 232 23.40 5.99 1.19
C PRO A 232 23.15 6.81 2.47
N LEU A 233 22.68 6.18 3.56
CA LEU A 233 22.29 6.88 4.79
C LEU A 233 23.24 6.59 5.96
N GLY A 234 24.22 5.70 5.79
CA GLY A 234 25.16 5.31 6.85
C GLY A 234 24.50 4.55 8.00
N VAL A 235 23.33 3.95 7.78
CA VAL A 235 22.64 3.17 8.82
C VAL A 235 23.45 1.90 9.14
N PRO A 236 23.75 1.62 10.42
CA PRO A 236 24.44 0.39 10.79
C PRO A 236 23.72 -0.86 10.27
N TRP A 237 24.49 -1.84 9.78
CA TRP A 237 23.95 -3.04 9.13
C TRP A 237 22.90 -3.78 9.96
N TYR A 238 23.09 -3.85 11.28
CA TYR A 238 22.15 -4.53 12.19
C TYR A 238 20.79 -3.81 12.27
N LEU A 239 20.78 -2.47 12.24
CA LEU A 239 19.52 -1.70 12.18
C LEU A 239 18.86 -1.84 10.81
N ALA A 240 19.64 -1.83 9.73
CA ALA A 240 19.12 -2.07 8.39
C ALA A 240 18.47 -3.46 8.28
N THR A 241 19.07 -4.50 8.88
CA THR A 241 18.46 -5.84 8.94
C THR A 241 17.15 -5.83 9.71
N VAL A 242 17.09 -5.19 10.89
CA VAL A 242 15.85 -5.06 11.67
C VAL A 242 14.77 -4.35 10.86
N LEU A 243 15.10 -3.26 10.16
CA LEU A 243 14.17 -2.55 9.28
C LEU A 243 13.65 -3.45 8.16
N GLY A 244 14.53 -4.20 7.50
CA GLY A 244 14.15 -5.14 6.45
C GLY A 244 13.23 -6.26 6.94
N ILE A 245 13.43 -6.74 8.17
CA ILE A 245 12.54 -7.71 8.82
C ILE A 245 11.18 -7.07 9.08
N LEU A 246 11.13 -5.86 9.65
CA LEU A 246 9.88 -5.16 9.93
C LEU A 246 9.06 -4.90 8.66
N ILE A 247 9.72 -4.48 7.58
CA ILE A 247 9.08 -4.29 6.26
C ILE A 247 8.54 -5.63 5.74
N GLY A 248 9.36 -6.69 5.81
CA GLY A 248 8.96 -8.01 5.34
C GLY A 248 7.75 -8.55 6.10
N VAL A 249 7.75 -8.47 7.44
CA VAL A 249 6.63 -8.90 8.28
C VAL A 249 5.37 -8.07 8.02
N ALA A 250 5.51 -6.76 7.79
CA ALA A 250 4.38 -5.90 7.45
C ALA A 250 3.80 -6.17 6.05
N ALA A 251 4.58 -6.73 5.13
CA ALA A 251 4.18 -7.04 3.76
C ALA A 251 3.54 -8.44 3.59
N VAL A 252 3.80 -9.37 4.51
CA VAL A 252 3.23 -10.74 4.53
C VAL A 252 1.72 -10.73 4.64
#